data_AF-A0AAW2UCZ3-F1
#
_entry.id   AF-A0AAW2UCZ3-F1
#
_cell.length_a   1.000
_cell.length_b   1.000
_cell.length_c   1.000
_cell.angle_alpha   90.00
_cell.angle_beta   90.00
_cell.angle_gamma   90.00
#
_symmetry.space_group_name_H-M   'P 1'
#
loop_
_entity.id
_entity.type
_entity.pdbx_description
1 polymer ?
#
loop_
_entity_poly.entity_id
_entity_poly.type
_entity_poly.pdbx_seq_one_letter_code
_entity_poly.pdbx_strand_id
1 'polypeptide(L)'
;NVFVAGTDTSAATITWAMTALTKKPQVLNKVQQEIRYLVGKKGSVVEDDIHKLPYFKAVVKETLRLYPPAPLSLPRLTIQASVVDGYEVEPDTRVYVNVWAIEVEVTLANLLYSFNWELPTGMMEDDVDMDSLPGLTTHKKNPLYLMAISYL
;
A
#
# COMPACT_ATOMS: atom_id res chain seq x y z
N ASN A 1 -24.71 -2.41 -10.27
CA ASN A 1 -25.16 -3.13 -9.06
C ASN A 1 -24.42 -2.54 -7.85
N VAL A 2 -25.01 -1.53 -7.17
CA VAL A 2 -24.33 -0.72 -6.13
C VAL A 2 -24.03 -1.54 -4.87
N PHE A 3 -24.91 -2.51 -4.55
CA PHE A 3 -24.78 -3.35 -3.37
C PHE A 3 -23.49 -4.19 -3.37
N VAL A 4 -23.21 -4.87 -4.47
CA VAL A 4 -21.99 -5.71 -4.63
C VAL A 4 -20.73 -4.86 -4.56
N ALA A 5 -20.71 -3.74 -5.30
CA ALA A 5 -19.55 -2.85 -5.36
C ALA A 5 -19.16 -2.28 -3.98
N GLY A 6 -20.14 -1.91 -3.16
CA GLY A 6 -19.89 -1.38 -1.82
C GLY A 6 -19.62 -2.45 -0.76
N THR A 7 -20.24 -3.62 -0.87
CA THR A 7 -20.16 -4.67 0.17
C THR A 7 -18.84 -5.41 0.11
N ASP A 8 -18.49 -5.97 -1.05
CA ASP A 8 -17.31 -6.85 -1.17
C ASP A 8 -16.01 -6.08 -0.96
N THR A 9 -15.91 -4.87 -1.54
CA THR A 9 -14.70 -4.04 -1.43
C THR A 9 -14.48 -3.52 0.00
N SER A 10 -15.54 -3.11 0.69
CA SER A 10 -15.47 -2.65 2.09
C SER A 10 -15.09 -3.79 3.03
N ALA A 11 -15.71 -4.97 2.86
CA ALA A 11 -15.41 -6.16 3.66
C ALA A 11 -13.95 -6.60 3.47
N ALA A 12 -13.45 -6.61 2.24
CA ALA A 12 -12.05 -6.91 1.95
C ALA A 12 -11.10 -5.90 2.62
N THR A 13 -11.42 -4.61 2.54
CA THR A 13 -10.61 -3.54 3.16
C THR A 13 -10.52 -3.70 4.68
N ILE A 14 -11.65 -3.95 5.35
CA ILE A 14 -11.69 -4.17 6.81
C ILE A 14 -10.89 -5.42 7.19
N THR A 15 -11.04 -6.50 6.43
CA THR A 15 -10.33 -7.76 6.66
C THR A 15 -8.81 -7.59 6.53
N TRP A 16 -8.34 -6.89 5.50
CA TRP A 16 -6.92 -6.59 5.32
C TRP A 16 -6.39 -5.62 6.37
N ALA A 17 -7.16 -4.60 6.77
CA ALA A 17 -6.76 -3.68 7.85
C ALA A 17 -6.52 -4.42 9.16
N MET A 18 -7.46 -5.29 9.57
CA MET A 18 -7.32 -6.10 10.78
C MET A 18 -6.16 -7.09 10.68
N THR A 19 -5.99 -7.74 9.53
CA THR A 19 -4.84 -8.62 9.27
C THR A 19 -3.50 -7.89 9.41
N ALA A 20 -3.36 -6.70 8.79
CA ALA A 20 -2.14 -5.91 8.86
C ALA A 20 -1.85 -5.41 10.28
N LEU A 21 -2.87 -4.96 11.01
CA LEU A 21 -2.74 -4.47 12.38
C LEU A 21 -2.37 -5.57 13.37
N THR A 22 -2.95 -6.77 13.26
CA THR A 22 -2.62 -7.91 14.13
C THR A 22 -1.17 -8.37 13.96
N LYS A 23 -0.58 -8.18 12.78
CA LYS A 23 0.86 -8.41 12.53
C LYS A 23 1.76 -7.28 13.04
N LYS A 24 1.21 -6.11 13.41
CA LYS A 24 1.97 -4.95 13.91
C LYS A 24 1.40 -4.42 15.23
N PRO A 25 1.64 -5.10 16.38
CA PRO A 25 1.04 -4.75 17.67
C PRO A 25 1.27 -3.30 18.11
N GLN A 26 2.43 -2.72 17.78
CA GLN A 26 2.74 -1.32 18.09
C GLN A 26 1.80 -0.34 17.36
N VAL A 27 1.53 -0.59 16.08
CA VAL A 27 0.62 0.22 15.26
C VAL A 27 -0.82 0.06 15.74
N LEU A 28 -1.23 -1.18 16.03
CA LEU A 28 -2.55 -1.49 16.59
C LEU A 28 -2.78 -0.76 17.91
N ASN A 29 -1.82 -0.81 18.83
CA ASN A 29 -1.92 -0.11 20.12
C ASN A 29 -2.03 1.40 19.92
N LYS A 30 -1.23 1.99 19.02
CA LYS A 30 -1.25 3.42 18.75
C LYS A 30 -2.58 3.90 18.16
N VAL A 31 -3.14 3.18 17.18
CA VAL A 31 -4.44 3.56 16.60
C VAL A 31 -5.59 3.35 17.59
N GLN A 32 -5.54 2.30 18.41
CA GLN A 32 -6.52 2.11 19.48
C GLN A 32 -6.44 3.21 20.53
N GLN A 33 -5.24 3.69 20.88
CA GLN A 33 -5.06 4.80 21.82
C GLN A 33 -5.63 6.11 21.25
N GLU A 34 -5.36 6.44 19.99
CA GLU A 34 -5.94 7.63 19.33
C GLU A 34 -7.47 7.59 19.39
N ILE A 35 -8.07 6.46 18.98
CA ILE A 35 -9.52 6.28 18.95
C ILE A 35 -10.11 6.38 20.37
N ARG A 36 -9.54 5.65 21.34
CA ARG A 36 -10.03 5.65 22.73
C ARG A 36 -9.88 7.01 23.40
N TYR A 37 -8.81 7.76 23.11
CA TYR A 37 -8.63 9.11 23.60
C TYR A 37 -9.72 10.06 23.09
N LEU A 38 -10.04 9.98 21.79
CA LEU A 38 -11.10 10.81 21.21
C LEU A 38 -12.49 10.44 21.74
N VAL A 39 -12.80 9.14 21.82
CA VAL A 39 -14.12 8.66 22.28
C VAL A 39 -14.32 8.99 23.76
N GLY A 40 -13.31 8.79 24.61
CA GLY A 40 -13.40 9.04 26.05
C GLY A 40 -14.65 8.41 26.67
N LYS A 41 -15.50 9.25 27.28
CA LYS A 41 -16.75 8.82 27.92
C LYS A 41 -17.95 8.71 26.97
N LYS A 42 -17.81 9.09 25.69
CA LYS A 42 -18.89 9.06 24.69
C LYS A 42 -19.37 7.63 24.40
N GLY A 43 -18.50 6.63 24.56
CA GLY A 43 -18.82 5.22 24.42
C GLY A 43 -18.82 4.68 22.98
N SER A 44 -18.97 5.54 21.96
CA SER A 44 -18.91 5.15 20.55
C SER A 44 -18.32 6.25 19.65
N VAL A 45 -17.85 5.83 18.47
CA VAL A 45 -17.40 6.71 17.38
C VAL A 45 -18.61 7.01 16.48
N VAL A 46 -18.77 8.27 16.08
CA VAL A 46 -19.73 8.68 15.03
C VAL A 46 -18.98 9.28 13.84
N GLU A 47 -19.66 9.45 12.70
CA GLU A 47 -19.04 9.91 11.46
C GLU A 47 -18.29 11.24 11.59
N ASP A 48 -18.86 12.21 12.30
CA ASP A 48 -18.23 13.52 12.57
C ASP A 48 -16.89 13.43 13.32
N ASP A 49 -16.67 12.34 14.08
CA ASP A 49 -15.43 12.12 14.82
C ASP A 49 -14.27 11.74 13.89
N ILE A 50 -14.55 11.14 12.73
CA ILE A 50 -13.52 10.60 11.82
C ILE A 50 -12.54 11.68 11.39
N HIS A 51 -12.98 12.94 11.27
CA HIS A 51 -12.10 14.05 10.93
C HIS A 51 -10.98 14.29 11.96
N LYS A 52 -11.18 13.87 13.21
CA LYS A 52 -10.27 14.05 14.35
C LYS A 52 -9.36 12.84 14.58
N LEU A 53 -9.37 11.84 13.69
CA LEU A 53 -8.56 10.62 13.79
C LEU A 53 -7.52 10.54 12.66
N PRO A 54 -6.48 11.39 12.66
CA PRO A 54 -5.50 11.44 11.59
C PRO A 54 -4.68 10.15 11.46
N TYR A 55 -4.33 9.49 12.57
CA TYR A 55 -3.56 8.25 12.52
C TYR A 55 -4.41 7.07 12.04
N PHE A 56 -5.67 6.97 12.46
CA PHE A 56 -6.62 6.01 11.88
C PHE A 56 -6.76 6.20 10.36
N LYS A 57 -6.89 7.43 9.88
CA LYS A 57 -6.90 7.72 8.44
C LYS A 57 -5.63 7.27 7.74
N ALA A 58 -4.46 7.45 8.38
CA ALA A 58 -3.20 6.94 7.85
C ALA A 58 -3.19 5.41 7.78
N VAL A 59 -3.71 4.71 8.78
CA VAL A 59 -3.86 3.23 8.77
C VAL A 59 -4.75 2.76 7.63
N VAL A 60 -5.89 3.43 7.40
CA VAL A 60 -6.79 3.09 6.29
C VAL A 60 -6.10 3.31 4.94
N LYS A 61 -5.42 4.45 4.75
CA LYS A 61 -4.66 4.74 3.53
C LYS A 61 -3.55 3.73 3.29
N GLU A 62 -2.79 3.37 4.33
CA GLU A 62 -1.71 2.39 4.23
C GLU A 62 -2.23 0.98 3.94
N THR A 63 -3.42 0.63 4.46
CA THR A 63 -4.08 -0.63 4.13
C THR A 63 -4.45 -0.67 2.64
N LEU A 64 -5.03 0.41 2.11
CA LEU A 64 -5.38 0.50 0.69
C LEU A 64 -4.12 0.48 -0.20
N ARG A 65 -3.02 1.10 0.25
CA ARG A 65 -1.73 1.09 -0.46
C ARG A 65 -1.08 -0.28 -0.54
N LEU A 66 -1.29 -1.12 0.48
CA LEU A 66 -0.70 -2.46 0.55
C LEU A 66 -1.61 -3.52 -0.05
N TYR A 67 -2.92 -3.35 0.09
CA TYR A 67 -3.94 -4.35 -0.23
C TYR A 67 -5.16 -3.70 -0.91
N PRO A 68 -4.99 -3.11 -2.11
CA PRO A 68 -6.12 -2.50 -2.81
C PRO A 68 -7.15 -3.57 -3.20
N PRO A 69 -8.45 -3.42 -2.85
CA PRO A 69 -9.48 -4.42 -3.18
C PRO A 69 -9.68 -4.67 -4.69
N ALA A 70 -9.30 -3.70 -5.52
CA ALA A 70 -9.38 -3.77 -6.98
C ALA A 70 -8.01 -3.43 -7.61
N PRO A 71 -7.03 -4.35 -7.55
CA PRO A 71 -5.63 -4.05 -7.90
C PRO A 71 -5.40 -3.70 -9.38
N LEU A 72 -6.30 -4.11 -10.28
CA LEU A 72 -6.28 -3.76 -11.71
C LEU A 72 -7.33 -2.71 -12.10
N SER A 73 -7.90 -2.02 -11.11
CA SER A 73 -9.05 -1.11 -11.29
C SER A 73 -10.24 -1.78 -12.01
N LEU A 74 -11.22 -1.00 -12.46
CA LEU A 74 -12.28 -1.50 -13.32
C LEU A 74 -11.85 -1.36 -14.80
N PRO A 75 -12.17 -2.34 -15.65
CA PRO A 75 -11.81 -2.29 -17.06
C PRO A 75 -12.46 -1.08 -17.73
N ARG A 76 -11.68 -0.37 -18.54
CA ARG A 76 -12.16 0.68 -19.45
C ARG A 76 -12.09 0.19 -20.89
N LEU A 77 -12.93 0.73 -21.76
CA LEU A 77 -12.87 0.51 -23.20
C LEU A 77 -12.48 1.81 -23.88
N THR A 78 -11.57 1.74 -24.85
CA THR A 78 -11.28 2.86 -25.74
C THR A 78 -12.48 3.10 -26.67
N ILE A 79 -12.91 4.36 -26.79
CA ILE A 79 -14.03 4.75 -27.66
C ILE A 79 -13.58 5.10 -29.08
N GLN A 80 -12.28 5.38 -29.25
CA GLN A 80 -11.66 5.74 -30.52
C GLN A 80 -10.17 5.39 -30.47
N ALA A 81 -9.53 5.39 -31.65
CA ALA A 81 -8.09 5.23 -31.75
C ALA A 81 -7.37 6.32 -30.95
N SER A 82 -6.35 5.94 -30.19
CA SER A 82 -5.57 6.85 -29.34
C SER A 82 -4.12 6.41 -29.26
N VAL A 83 -3.22 7.34 -28.93
CA VAL A 83 -1.80 7.03 -28.73
C VAL A 83 -1.47 7.20 -27.25
N VAL A 84 -0.91 6.16 -26.63
CA VAL A 84 -0.43 6.17 -25.25
C VAL A 84 1.05 5.82 -25.27
N ASP A 85 1.92 6.74 -24.82
CA ASP A 85 3.37 6.55 -24.80
C ASP A 85 3.96 6.12 -26.16
N GLY A 86 3.43 6.67 -27.25
CA GLY A 86 3.85 6.32 -28.62
C GLY A 86 3.24 5.02 -29.17
N TYR A 87 2.48 4.27 -28.39
CA TYR A 87 1.75 3.08 -28.83
C TYR A 87 0.34 3.43 -29.31
N GLU A 88 -0.03 2.97 -30.49
CA GLU A 88 -1.40 3.06 -31.01
C GLU A 88 -2.31 2.04 -30.30
N VAL A 89 -3.45 2.53 -29.83
CA VAL A 89 -4.50 1.76 -29.15
C VAL A 89 -5.78 1.93 -29.95
N GLU A 90 -6.24 0.84 -30.55
CA GLU A 90 -7.46 0.79 -31.35
C GLU A 90 -8.73 0.99 -30.51
N PRO A 91 -9.86 1.41 -31.12
CA PRO A 91 -11.17 1.36 -30.47
C PRO A 91 -11.51 -0.04 -29.94
N ASP A 92 -12.38 -0.11 -28.93
CA ASP A 92 -12.83 -1.35 -28.26
C ASP A 92 -11.72 -2.16 -27.56
N THR A 93 -10.54 -1.57 -27.36
CA THR A 93 -9.47 -2.15 -26.56
C THR A 93 -9.78 -2.06 -25.07
N ARG A 94 -9.65 -3.17 -24.34
CA ARG A 94 -9.76 -3.20 -22.88
C ARG A 94 -8.49 -2.68 -22.22
N VAL A 95 -8.64 -1.62 -21.44
CA VAL A 95 -7.57 -0.99 -20.67
C VAL A 95 -7.77 -1.29 -19.19
N TYR A 96 -6.71 -1.78 -18.56
CA TYR A 96 -6.64 -1.96 -17.11
C TYR A 96 -5.58 -1.02 -16.54
N VAL A 97 -5.85 -0.43 -15.38
CA VAL A 97 -4.87 0.34 -14.62
C VAL A 97 -4.39 -0.51 -13.45
N ASN A 98 -3.13 -0.91 -13.44
CA ASN A 98 -2.54 -1.66 -12.33
C ASN A 98 -2.23 -0.70 -11.17
N VAL A 99 -3.25 -0.42 -10.34
CA VAL A 99 -3.14 0.53 -9.22
C VAL A 99 -2.13 0.04 -8.17
N TRP A 100 -2.01 -1.27 -8.00
CA TRP A 100 -1.04 -1.83 -7.06
C TRP A 100 0.40 -1.56 -7.53
N ALA A 101 0.69 -1.73 -8.83
CA ALA A 101 2.03 -1.44 -9.36
C ALA A 101 2.40 0.04 -9.18
N ILE A 102 1.46 0.97 -9.43
CA ILE A 102 1.68 2.41 -9.24
C ILE A 102 2.11 2.71 -7.80
N GLU A 103 1.46 2.10 -6.81
CA GLU A 103 1.78 2.33 -5.40
C GLU A 103 3.18 1.81 -5.04
N VAL A 104 3.61 0.69 -5.62
CA VAL A 104 4.97 0.17 -5.44
C VAL A 104 6.01 1.08 -6.09
N GLU A 105 5.77 1.50 -7.34
CA GLU A 105 6.67 2.40 -8.08
C GLU A 105 6.81 3.75 -7.39
N VAL A 106 5.70 4.37 -6.99
CA VAL A 106 5.72 5.66 -6.27
C VAL A 106 6.39 5.52 -4.91
N THR A 107 6.17 4.41 -4.19
CA THR A 107 6.84 4.18 -2.91
C THR A 107 8.34 4.00 -3.10
N LEU A 108 8.77 3.19 -4.08
CA LEU A 108 10.17 2.96 -4.39
C LEU A 108 10.86 4.25 -4.87
N ALA A 109 10.21 5.00 -5.77
CA ALA A 109 10.72 6.29 -6.24
C ALA A 109 10.90 7.29 -5.09
N ASN A 110 9.92 7.39 -4.18
CA ASN A 110 10.05 8.27 -3.01
C ASN A 110 11.14 7.81 -2.03
N LEU A 111 11.34 6.49 -1.84
CA LEU A 111 12.42 5.96 -1.00
C LEU A 111 13.79 6.26 -1.60
N LEU A 112 13.96 6.09 -2.91
CA LEU A 112 15.20 6.40 -3.63
C LEU A 112 15.47 7.91 -3.72
N TYR A 113 14.43 8.74 -3.71
CA TYR A 113 14.56 10.20 -3.69
C TYR A 113 14.90 10.75 -2.30
N SER A 114 14.27 10.22 -1.25
CA SER A 114 14.36 10.82 0.10
C SER A 114 15.67 10.47 0.83
N PHE A 115 16.32 9.37 0.45
CA PHE A 115 17.50 8.86 1.15
C PHE A 115 18.58 8.39 0.17
N ASN A 116 19.83 8.68 0.52
CA ASN A 116 20.97 7.94 -0.02
C ASN A 116 21.09 6.64 0.79
N TRP A 117 21.08 5.51 0.09
CA TRP A 117 21.13 4.18 0.70
C TRP A 117 22.56 3.64 0.63
N GLU A 118 23.11 3.25 1.78
CA GLU A 118 24.46 2.69 1.89
C GLU A 118 24.44 1.32 2.59
N LEU A 119 25.44 0.48 2.30
CA LEU A 119 25.65 -0.78 3.02
C LEU A 119 26.24 -0.49 4.41
N PRO A 120 25.88 -1.29 5.45
CA PRO A 120 26.47 -1.17 6.77
C PRO A 120 28.00 -1.27 6.74
N THR A 121 28.66 -0.57 7.67
CA THR A 121 30.13 -0.57 7.76
C THR A 121 30.69 -1.99 7.83
N GLY A 122 31.57 -2.34 6.88
CA GLY A 122 32.20 -3.66 6.80
C GLY A 122 31.47 -4.67 5.91
N MET A 123 30.33 -4.30 5.32
CA MET A 123 29.63 -5.10 4.31
C MET A 123 29.99 -4.62 2.90
N MET A 124 30.33 -5.56 2.01
CA MET A 124 30.62 -5.31 0.60
C MET A 124 29.42 -5.66 -0.29
N GLU A 125 29.41 -5.20 -1.53
CA GLU A 125 28.33 -5.50 -2.49
C GLU A 125 28.17 -7.01 -2.74
N ASP A 126 29.28 -7.73 -2.84
CA ASP A 126 29.30 -9.18 -3.04
C ASP A 126 28.73 -9.95 -1.84
N ASP A 127 28.64 -9.32 -0.66
CA ASP A 127 28.03 -9.92 0.54
C ASP A 127 26.48 -9.82 0.51
N VAL A 128 25.90 -9.10 -0.46
CA VAL A 128 24.45 -8.95 -0.59
C VAL A 128 23.85 -10.19 -1.25
N ASP A 129 23.35 -11.10 -0.42
CA ASP A 129 22.69 -12.32 -0.87
C ASP A 129 21.51 -12.05 -1.82
N MET A 130 21.52 -12.65 -3.01
CA MET A 130 20.44 -12.56 -4.00
C MET A 130 19.59 -13.84 -4.08
N ASP A 131 19.85 -14.84 -3.24
CA ASP A 131 19.07 -16.07 -3.17
C ASP A 131 17.60 -15.77 -2.77
N SER A 132 16.68 -16.52 -3.37
CA SER A 132 15.27 -16.49 -3.01
C SER A 132 14.81 -17.79 -2.34
N LEU A 133 13.86 -17.70 -1.43
CA LEU A 133 13.15 -18.86 -0.91
C LEU A 133 12.23 -19.45 -2.01
N PRO A 134 12.12 -20.79 -2.11
CA PRO A 134 11.18 -21.41 -3.03
C PRO A 134 9.72 -21.13 -2.59
N GLY A 135 8.86 -20.78 -3.54
CA GLY A 135 7.44 -20.51 -3.27
C GLY A 135 6.74 -19.83 -4.45
N LEU A 136 5.43 -19.62 -4.31
CA LEU A 136 4.60 -18.91 -5.30
C LEU A 136 4.94 -17.41 -5.38
N THR A 137 5.56 -16.87 -4.32
CA THR A 137 6.04 -15.48 -4.23
C THR A 137 7.54 -15.50 -3.92
N THR A 138 8.32 -14.71 -4.66
CA THR A 138 9.77 -14.60 -4.47
C THR A 138 10.08 -13.77 -3.22
N HIS A 139 10.54 -14.43 -2.16
CA HIS A 139 11.05 -13.78 -0.94
C HIS A 139 12.57 -13.92 -0.89
N LYS A 140 13.32 -12.89 -0.44
CA LYS A 140 14.77 -13.04 -0.19
C LYS A 140 14.99 -14.12 0.87
N LYS A 141 16.03 -14.94 0.67
CA LYS A 141 16.48 -15.93 1.65
C LYS A 141 17.03 -15.27 2.90
N ASN A 142 17.86 -14.23 2.73
CA ASN A 142 18.35 -13.39 3.81
C ASN A 142 17.78 -11.95 3.74
N PRO A 143 17.49 -11.29 4.88
CA PRO A 143 17.03 -9.90 4.89
C PRO A 143 18.05 -8.96 4.25
N LEU A 144 17.55 -7.91 3.58
CA LEU A 144 18.39 -6.80 3.10
C LEU A 144 18.64 -5.82 4.25
N TYR A 145 19.91 -5.50 4.51
CA TYR A 145 20.31 -4.48 5.48
C TYR A 145 20.84 -3.25 4.74
N LEU A 146 20.25 -2.08 5.01
CA LEU A 146 20.66 -0.80 4.43
C LEU A 146 20.66 0.28 5.51
N MET A 147 21.59 1.23 5.39
CA MET A 147 21.60 2.46 6.16
C MET A 147 20.96 3.57 5.33
N ALA A 148 19.93 4.21 5.88
CA ALA A 148 19.29 5.37 5.27
C ALA A 148 20.01 6.64 5.70
N ILE A 149 20.56 7.39 4.75
CA ILE A 149 21.16 8.71 4.97
C ILE A 149 20.24 9.75 4.37
N SER A 150 19.77 10.71 5.16
CA SER A 150 18.91 11.80 4.68
C SER A 150 19.56 12.48 3.48
N TYR A 151 18.79 12.67 2.41
CA TYR A 151 19.24 13.45 1.25
C TYR A 151 19.33 14.96 1.55
N LEU A 152 18.70 15.42 2.64
CA LEU A 152 18.73 16.80 3.16
C LEU A 152 19.72 16.97 4.30
#